data_AF-A0A2N8HEZ6-F1
#
_entry.id   AF-A0A2N8HEZ6-F1
#
_cell.length_a   1.000
_cell.length_b   1.000
_cell.length_c   1.000
_cell.angle_alpha   90.00
_cell.angle_beta   90.00
_cell.angle_gamma   90.00
#
_symmetry.space_group_name_H-M   'P 1'
#
loop_
_entity.id
_entity.type
_entity.pdbx_description
1 polymer ?
#
loop_
_entity_poly.entity_id
_entity_poly.type
_entity_poly.pdbx_seq_one_letter_code
_entity_poly.pdbx_strand_id
1 'polypeptide(L)'
;MDQDFSFYNAFIVSLLHGNKVLSPNAPVPKSAKGVFAQARRKQKAKRTARTLAWAVTLEALAGRKVKPNRYMFRWYYKYGDPPDDDNVVARCKAYLDGACLAMGINDRDLRLMGVERVKDLVRFREVELVFWRVEEDFDMIFEEKFREKRMKNGLKTEEKTNEKGGGNHGCFMDQD
;
A
#
# COMPACT_ATOMS: atom_id res chain seq x y z
N MET A 1 -8.87 14.50 -26.88
CA MET A 1 -9.86 14.70 -25.81
C MET A 1 -9.48 13.78 -24.68
N ASP A 2 -8.66 14.29 -23.76
CA ASP A 2 -8.21 13.58 -22.57
C ASP A 2 -9.39 13.41 -21.62
N GLN A 3 -9.98 12.21 -21.60
CA GLN A 3 -10.93 11.84 -20.57
C GLN A 3 -10.17 11.65 -19.26
N ASP A 4 -10.08 12.74 -18.51
CA ASP A 4 -9.77 12.72 -17.09
C ASP A 4 -10.58 11.61 -16.42
N PHE A 5 -9.86 10.69 -15.77
CA PHE A 5 -10.43 9.68 -14.90
C PHE A 5 -11.24 10.37 -13.82
N SER A 6 -12.53 10.46 -14.07
CA SER A 6 -13.47 11.11 -13.21
C SER A 6 -13.64 10.22 -11.98
N PHE A 7 -12.84 10.46 -10.94
CA PHE A 7 -12.89 9.84 -9.61
C PHE A 7 -14.22 10.14 -8.85
N TYR A 8 -15.27 10.62 -9.53
CA TYR A 8 -16.47 11.19 -8.91
C TYR A 8 -17.30 10.21 -8.08
N ASN A 9 -17.02 8.90 -8.13
CA ASN A 9 -17.67 7.89 -7.28
C ASN A 9 -16.71 7.15 -6.33
N ALA A 10 -15.49 7.65 -6.12
CA ALA A 10 -14.56 7.07 -5.17
C ALA A 10 -14.85 7.57 -3.75
N PHE A 11 -15.01 6.64 -2.81
CA PHE A 11 -15.09 6.92 -1.38
C PHE A 11 -13.70 6.76 -0.77
N ILE A 12 -13.19 7.82 -0.14
CA ILE A 12 -11.79 7.87 0.33
C ILE A 12 -11.77 8.11 1.84
N VAL A 13 -10.97 7.29 2.54
CA VAL A 13 -10.73 7.41 3.98
C VAL A 13 -9.24 7.64 4.18
N SER A 14 -8.87 8.80 4.72
CA SER A 14 -7.48 9.14 5.05
C SER A 14 -7.16 8.79 6.49
N LEU A 15 -6.07 8.06 6.71
CA LEU A 15 -5.60 7.62 8.03
C LEU A 15 -4.09 7.79 8.13
N LEU A 16 -3.56 7.80 9.35
CA LEU A 16 -2.12 7.71 9.55
C LEU A 16 -1.61 6.31 9.17
N HIS A 17 -0.33 6.21 8.81
CA HIS A 17 0.35 4.95 8.56
C HIS A 17 0.13 3.93 9.69
N GLY A 18 -0.30 2.72 9.30
CA GLY A 18 -0.53 1.63 10.25
C GLY A 18 0.71 1.31 11.09
N ASN A 19 0.52 0.95 12.36
CA ASN A 19 1.64 0.75 13.28
C ASN A 19 2.63 -0.31 12.74
N LYS A 20 3.94 -0.03 12.82
CA LYS A 20 5.00 -0.94 12.34
C LYS A 20 4.95 -2.32 12.98
N VAL A 21 4.39 -2.46 14.18
CA VAL A 21 4.21 -3.77 14.84
C VAL A 21 3.29 -4.71 14.04
N LEU A 22 2.47 -4.18 13.14
CA LEU A 22 1.57 -4.93 12.28
C LEU A 22 2.23 -5.40 10.97
N SER A 23 3.45 -4.93 10.68
CA SER A 23 4.22 -5.40 9.53
C SER A 23 4.58 -6.89 9.70
N PRO A 24 4.47 -7.70 8.64
CA PRO A 24 4.99 -9.06 8.58
C PRO A 24 6.48 -9.11 8.95
N ASN A 25 7.25 -8.11 8.51
CA ASN A 25 8.68 -7.98 8.73
C ASN A 25 9.04 -7.37 10.10
N ALA A 26 8.08 -7.28 11.04
CA ALA A 26 8.36 -6.79 12.39
C ALA A 26 9.31 -7.76 13.13
N PRO A 27 10.38 -7.26 13.80
CA PRO A 27 11.35 -8.10 14.49
C PRO A 27 10.69 -9.06 15.48
N VAL A 28 11.05 -10.33 15.44
CA VAL A 28 10.52 -11.35 16.36
C VAL A 28 11.40 -11.40 17.63
N PRO A 29 10.81 -11.28 18.84
CA PRO A 29 11.55 -11.39 20.09
C PRO A 29 12.15 -12.78 20.27
N LYS A 30 13.39 -12.85 20.77
CA LYS A 30 14.10 -14.12 21.03
C LYS A 30 13.68 -14.81 22.34
N SER A 31 12.88 -14.16 23.18
CA SER A 31 12.45 -14.68 24.48
C SER A 31 10.94 -14.89 24.56
N ALA A 32 10.49 -15.91 25.28
CA ALA A 32 9.06 -16.21 25.47
C ALA A 32 8.29 -15.02 26.04
N LYS A 33 8.82 -14.37 27.09
CA LYS A 33 8.25 -13.12 27.66
C LYS A 33 8.13 -12.02 26.59
N GLY A 34 9.13 -11.90 25.71
CA GLY A 34 9.12 -10.97 24.59
C GLY A 34 8.02 -11.28 23.58
N VAL A 35 7.82 -12.56 23.22
CA VAL A 35 6.77 -13.00 22.30
C VAL A 35 5.39 -12.62 22.82
N PHE A 36 5.09 -12.90 24.10
CA PHE A 36 3.81 -12.52 24.70
C PHE A 36 3.59 -11.01 24.71
N ALA A 37 4.62 -10.24 25.07
CA ALA A 37 4.54 -8.78 25.06
C ALA A 37 4.29 -8.22 23.65
N GLN A 38 4.94 -8.79 22.63
CA GLN A 38 4.72 -8.38 21.24
C GLN A 38 3.32 -8.76 20.75
N ALA A 39 2.82 -9.95 21.08
CA ALA A 39 1.46 -10.36 20.73
C ALA A 39 0.42 -9.40 21.31
N ARG A 40 0.57 -9.01 22.58
CA ARG A 40 -0.31 -8.02 23.23
C ARG A 40 -0.25 -6.65 22.56
N ARG A 41 0.96 -6.18 22.18
CA ARG A 41 1.14 -4.93 21.42
C ARG A 41 0.46 -5.01 20.05
N LYS A 42 0.61 -6.12 19.33
CA LYS A 42 -0.06 -6.38 18.04
C LYS A 42 -1.58 -6.33 18.19
N GLN A 43 -2.13 -7.01 19.19
CA GLN A 43 -3.58 -7.03 19.44
C GLN A 43 -4.12 -5.63 19.78
N LYS A 44 -3.41 -4.88 20.63
CA LYS A 44 -3.76 -3.47 20.94
C LYS A 44 -3.73 -2.61 19.69
N ALA A 45 -2.67 -2.70 18.89
CA ALA A 45 -2.53 -1.94 17.65
C ALA A 45 -3.63 -2.27 16.64
N LYS A 46 -3.99 -3.55 16.46
CA LYS A 46 -5.13 -3.96 15.60
C LYS A 46 -6.44 -3.36 16.08
N ARG A 47 -6.75 -3.45 17.37
CA ARG A 47 -7.99 -2.90 17.95
C ARG A 47 -8.07 -1.38 17.73
N THR A 48 -7.01 -0.66 18.06
CA THR A 48 -6.95 0.80 17.87
C THR A 48 -7.10 1.18 16.40
N ALA A 49 -6.41 0.48 15.50
CA ALA A 49 -6.50 0.73 14.06
C ALA A 49 -7.94 0.54 13.55
N ARG A 50 -8.58 -0.59 13.90
CA ARG A 50 -9.95 -0.89 13.52
C ARG A 50 -10.94 0.16 14.02
N THR A 51 -10.86 0.52 15.31
CA THR A 51 -11.75 1.53 15.91
C THR A 51 -11.57 2.90 15.24
N LEU A 52 -10.33 3.31 14.96
CA LEU A 52 -10.06 4.58 14.30
C LEU A 52 -10.63 4.58 12.87
N ALA A 53 -10.36 3.55 12.07
CA ALA A 53 -10.88 3.48 10.71
C ALA A 53 -12.41 3.45 10.68
N TRP A 54 -13.04 2.73 11.62
CA TRP A 54 -14.49 2.71 11.74
C TRP A 54 -15.06 4.11 12.02
N ALA A 55 -14.49 4.85 12.98
CA ALA A 55 -14.95 6.18 13.34
C ALA A 55 -14.80 7.17 12.17
N VAL A 56 -13.61 7.25 11.58
CA VAL A 56 -13.34 8.15 10.42
C VAL A 56 -14.23 7.80 9.24
N THR A 57 -14.50 6.50 9.02
CA THR A 57 -15.38 6.05 7.94
C THR A 57 -16.84 6.46 8.20
N LEU A 58 -17.34 6.31 9.42
CA LEU A 58 -18.70 6.75 9.77
C LEU A 58 -18.88 8.25 9.60
N GLU A 59 -17.90 9.04 10.05
CA GLU A 59 -17.88 10.49 9.85
C GLU A 59 -17.90 10.84 8.35
N ALA A 60 -17.06 10.18 7.55
CA ALA A 60 -17.00 10.41 6.10
C ALA A 60 -18.28 9.98 5.37
N LEU A 61 -18.95 8.91 5.83
CA LEU A 61 -20.23 8.47 5.28
C LEU A 61 -21.30 9.54 5.48
N ALA A 62 -21.33 10.21 6.64
CA ALA A 62 -22.33 11.24 6.97
C ALA A 62 -23.78 10.75 6.69
N GLY A 63 -24.07 9.49 7.05
CA GLY A 63 -25.37 8.84 6.82
C GLY A 63 -25.61 8.29 5.40
N ARG A 64 -24.68 8.51 4.46
CA ARG A 64 -24.76 7.94 3.10
C ARG A 64 -24.47 6.44 3.13
N LYS A 65 -25.11 5.69 2.22
CA LYS A 65 -24.79 4.28 1.97
C LYS A 65 -23.82 4.17 0.80
N VAL A 66 -22.67 3.55 1.02
CA VAL A 66 -21.66 3.28 -0.01
C VAL A 66 -21.47 1.76 -0.11
N LYS A 67 -21.55 1.22 -1.32
CA LYS A 67 -21.35 -0.21 -1.59
C LYS A 67 -20.24 -0.39 -2.64
N PRO A 68 -18.97 -0.31 -2.25
CA PRO A 68 -17.85 -0.54 -3.15
C PRO A 68 -17.68 -2.04 -3.42
N ASN A 69 -17.05 -2.38 -4.55
CA ASN A 69 -16.60 -3.75 -4.85
C ASN A 69 -15.09 -3.81 -5.11
N ARG A 70 -14.40 -2.66 -5.16
CA ARG A 70 -12.95 -2.57 -5.32
C ARG A 70 -12.35 -1.60 -4.32
N TYR A 71 -11.10 -1.84 -3.98
CA TYR A 71 -10.33 -0.93 -3.16
C TYR A 71 -8.84 -0.96 -3.50
N MET A 72 -8.13 0.11 -3.13
CA MET A 72 -6.67 0.19 -3.14
C MET A 72 -6.19 0.96 -1.91
N PHE A 73 -4.91 0.80 -1.59
CA PHE A 73 -4.23 1.67 -0.64
C PHE A 73 -3.39 2.68 -1.41
N ARG A 74 -3.49 3.95 -1.07
CA ARG A 74 -2.54 4.97 -1.51
C ARG A 74 -1.65 5.37 -0.35
N TRP A 75 -0.36 5.05 -0.49
CA TRP A 75 0.66 5.23 0.53
C TRP A 75 1.51 6.46 0.24
N TYR A 76 1.44 7.47 1.11
CA TYR A 76 2.21 8.70 0.94
C TYR A 76 3.57 8.57 1.64
N TYR A 77 4.66 8.93 0.97
CA TYR A 77 6.01 8.81 1.55
C TYR A 77 6.93 9.99 1.21
N LYS A 78 7.94 10.22 2.05
CA LYS A 78 8.88 11.36 1.95
C LYS A 78 10.17 10.99 1.23
N TYR A 79 10.88 10.00 1.79
CA TYR A 79 12.21 9.57 1.36
C TYR A 79 12.35 8.05 1.50
N GLY A 80 13.31 7.50 0.75
CA GLY A 80 13.61 6.07 0.74
C GLY A 80 12.64 5.24 -0.07
N ASP A 81 12.89 3.93 -0.10
CA ASP A 81 12.01 2.99 -0.77
C ASP A 81 10.74 2.79 0.07
N PRO A 82 9.56 3.06 -0.50
CA PRO A 82 8.30 2.78 0.18
C PRO A 82 8.16 1.27 0.44
N PRO A 83 7.41 0.88 1.48
CA PRO A 83 7.17 -0.54 1.79
C PRO A 83 6.59 -1.30 0.59
N ASP A 84 6.91 -2.58 0.49
CA ASP A 84 6.30 -3.51 -0.48
C ASP A 84 4.77 -3.63 -0.29
N ASP A 85 4.09 -4.21 -1.29
CA ASP A 85 2.62 -4.29 -1.30
C ASP A 85 2.11 -5.08 -0.08
N ASP A 86 2.76 -6.21 0.22
CA ASP A 86 2.39 -7.10 1.33
C ASP A 86 2.52 -6.41 2.69
N ASN A 87 3.56 -5.62 2.91
CA ASN A 87 3.75 -4.85 4.13
C ASN A 87 2.67 -3.78 4.30
N VAL A 88 2.28 -3.10 3.22
CA VAL A 88 1.20 -2.11 3.28
C VAL A 88 -0.13 -2.78 3.57
N VAL A 89 -0.46 -3.84 2.84
CA VAL A 89 -1.71 -4.59 3.00
C VAL A 89 -1.82 -5.14 4.42
N ALA A 90 -0.77 -5.79 4.93
CA ALA A 90 -0.78 -6.35 6.28
C ALA A 90 -0.90 -5.28 7.38
N ARG A 91 -0.22 -4.14 7.23
CA ARG A 91 -0.32 -3.02 8.19
C ARG A 91 -1.69 -2.36 8.17
N CYS A 92 -2.36 -2.32 7.02
CA CYS A 92 -3.62 -1.64 6.83
C CYS A 92 -4.83 -2.57 6.89
N LYS A 93 -4.64 -3.90 7.03
CA LYS A 93 -5.75 -4.86 7.11
C LYS A 93 -6.76 -4.53 8.21
N ALA A 94 -6.27 -4.11 9.38
CA ALA A 94 -7.15 -3.68 10.47
C ALA A 94 -7.93 -2.40 10.16
N TYR A 95 -7.39 -1.51 9.31
CA TYR A 95 -8.12 -0.33 8.82
C TYR A 95 -9.23 -0.74 7.85
N LEU A 96 -8.94 -1.64 6.91
CA LEU A 96 -9.94 -2.21 6.01
C LEU A 96 -11.10 -2.84 6.80
N ASP A 97 -10.79 -3.67 7.80
CA ASP A 97 -11.82 -4.31 8.64
C ASP A 97 -12.71 -3.28 9.37
N GLY A 98 -12.13 -2.16 9.81
CA GLY A 98 -12.85 -1.07 10.46
C GLY A 98 -13.74 -0.31 9.49
N ALA A 99 -13.22 0.02 8.31
CA ALA A 99 -13.96 0.70 7.26
C ALA A 99 -15.12 -0.16 6.72
N CYS A 100 -14.88 -1.46 6.46
CA CYS A 100 -15.92 -2.40 6.03
C CYS A 100 -17.04 -2.53 7.09
N LEU A 101 -16.66 -2.61 8.38
CA LEU A 101 -17.64 -2.64 9.47
C LEU A 101 -18.50 -1.37 9.50
N ALA A 102 -17.91 -0.20 9.26
CA ALA A 102 -18.65 1.07 9.23
C ALA A 102 -19.58 1.17 8.01
N MET A 103 -19.15 0.66 6.86
CA MET A 103 -19.96 0.60 5.64
C MET A 103 -21.04 -0.51 5.67
N GLY A 104 -20.95 -1.46 6.61
CA GLY A 104 -21.85 -2.61 6.67
C GLY A 104 -21.65 -3.60 5.53
N ILE A 105 -20.41 -3.73 5.03
CA ILE A 105 -20.02 -4.65 3.94
C ILE A 105 -19.08 -5.74 4.46
N ASN A 106 -19.01 -6.85 3.73
CA ASN A 106 -18.03 -7.89 3.98
C ASN A 106 -16.74 -7.58 3.21
N ASP A 107 -15.58 -7.71 3.85
CA ASP A 107 -14.29 -7.50 3.20
C ASP A 107 -13.98 -8.56 2.13
N ARG A 108 -14.64 -9.72 2.19
CA ARG A 108 -14.56 -10.77 1.16
C ARG A 108 -15.14 -10.38 -0.19
N ASP A 109 -16.06 -9.42 -0.19
CA ASP A 109 -16.73 -8.96 -1.41
C ASP A 109 -15.93 -7.86 -2.12
N LEU A 110 -14.79 -7.45 -1.54
CA LEU A 110 -13.92 -6.42 -2.07
C LEU A 110 -12.70 -7.01 -2.76
N ARG A 111 -12.47 -6.59 -4.00
CA ARG A 111 -11.24 -6.92 -4.73
C ARG A 111 -10.16 -5.88 -4.48
N LEU A 112 -9.00 -6.32 -3.99
CA LEU A 112 -7.80 -5.48 -3.87
C LEU A 112 -7.21 -5.23 -5.27
N MET A 113 -7.04 -3.97 -5.63
CA MET A 113 -6.45 -3.58 -6.91
C MET A 113 -4.95 -3.28 -6.82
N GLY A 114 -4.45 -3.04 -5.62
CA GLY A 114 -3.02 -2.88 -5.35
C GLY A 114 -2.72 -1.75 -4.37
N VAL A 115 -1.46 -1.35 -4.37
CA VAL A 115 -0.94 -0.26 -3.55
C VAL A 115 -0.30 0.81 -4.44
N GLU A 116 -0.88 2.00 -4.46
CA GLU A 116 -0.31 3.17 -5.11
C GLU A 116 0.67 3.85 -4.15
N ARG A 117 1.87 4.17 -4.61
CA ARG A 117 2.90 4.85 -3.80
C ARG A 117 3.09 6.26 -4.33
N VAL A 118 2.81 7.25 -3.49
CA VAL A 118 2.85 8.65 -3.87
C VAL A 118 3.90 9.36 -3.03
N LYS A 119 4.87 9.98 -3.70
CA LYS A 119 5.85 10.81 -3.01
C LYS A 119 5.24 12.18 -2.72
N ASP A 120 4.99 12.47 -1.45
CA ASP A 120 4.37 13.71 -0.99
C ASP A 120 5.00 14.13 0.34
N LEU A 121 5.62 15.31 0.39
CA LEU A 121 6.36 15.80 1.56
C LEU A 121 5.45 16.27 2.70
N VAL A 122 4.19 16.59 2.40
CA VAL A 122 3.19 17.09 3.37
C VAL A 122 2.44 15.90 3.97
N ARG A 123 1.97 14.99 3.11
CA ARG A 123 1.11 13.86 3.50
C ARG A 123 1.88 12.57 3.81
N PHE A 124 3.21 12.60 3.86
CA PHE A 124 4.11 11.44 3.98
C PHE A 124 3.88 10.46 5.16
N ARG A 125 2.94 10.74 6.07
CA ARG A 125 2.58 9.88 7.20
C ARG A 125 1.18 9.30 7.05
N GLU A 126 0.54 9.50 5.90
CA GLU A 126 -0.84 9.14 5.65
C GLU A 126 -0.94 7.97 4.66
N VAL A 127 -1.99 7.19 4.86
CA VAL A 127 -2.47 6.20 3.92
C VAL A 127 -3.94 6.50 3.64
N GLU A 128 -4.30 6.47 2.37
CA GLU A 128 -5.68 6.55 1.92
C GLU A 128 -6.19 5.15 1.58
N LEU A 129 -7.35 4.80 2.12
CA LEU A 129 -8.15 3.70 1.64
C LEU A 129 -9.10 4.28 0.59
N VAL A 130 -8.90 3.89 -0.66
CA VAL A 130 -9.70 4.36 -1.78
C VAL A 130 -10.62 3.22 -2.19
N PHE A 131 -11.92 3.46 -2.11
CA PHE A 131 -12.98 2.51 -2.46
C PHE A 131 -13.74 3.01 -3.67
N TRP A 132 -14.11 2.12 -4.58
CA TRP A 132 -14.99 2.48 -5.69
C TRP A 132 -15.82 1.28 -6.12
N ARG A 133 -16.83 1.57 -6.94
CA ARG A 133 -17.69 0.55 -7.54
C ARG A 133 -17.47 0.52 -9.04
N VAL A 134 -17.31 -0.68 -9.56
CA VAL A 134 -17.30 -0.98 -10.99
C VAL A 134 -18.56 -1.79 -11.31
N GLU A 135 -19.38 -1.30 -12.23
CA GLU A 135 -20.42 -2.10 -12.88
C GLU A 135 -19.77 -2.84 -14.07
N GLU A 136 -20.20 -4.07 -14.36
CA GLU A 136 -19.45 -5.16 -15.01
C GLU A 136 -18.69 -4.84 -16.32
N ASP A 137 -18.98 -3.72 -16.99
CA ASP A 137 -18.30 -3.29 -18.22
C ASP A 137 -16.95 -2.56 -18.02
N PHE A 138 -16.56 -2.23 -16.78
CA PHE A 138 -15.40 -1.36 -16.50
C PHE A 138 -14.08 -2.08 -16.16
N ASP A 139 -14.09 -3.40 -16.02
CA ASP A 139 -12.93 -4.19 -15.57
C ASP A 139 -11.76 -4.18 -16.56
N MET A 140 -12.05 -4.14 -17.86
CA MET A 140 -11.03 -4.19 -18.92
C MET A 140 -10.17 -2.91 -18.96
N ILE A 141 -10.81 -1.74 -18.85
CA ILE A 141 -10.14 -0.43 -19.00
C ILE A 141 -9.26 -0.10 -17.80
N PHE A 142 -9.67 -0.51 -16.59
CA PHE A 142 -8.91 -0.23 -15.37
C PHE A 142 -7.69 -1.16 -15.24
N GLU A 143 -7.82 -2.46 -15.54
CA GLU A 143 -6.68 -3.38 -15.53
C GLU A 143 -5.61 -2.99 -16.56
N GLU A 144 -6.02 -2.56 -17.75
CA GLU A 144 -5.12 -2.11 -18.81
C GLU A 144 -4.34 -0.86 -18.39
N LYS A 145 -5.02 0.18 -17.88
CA LYS A 145 -4.34 1.42 -17.47
C LYS A 145 -3.53 1.30 -16.18
N PHE A 146 -3.92 0.41 -15.26
CA PHE A 146 -3.07 0.10 -14.10
C PHE A 146 -1.85 -0.71 -14.50
N ARG A 147 -1.98 -1.68 -15.41
CA ARG A 147 -0.82 -2.38 -16.02
C ARG A 147 0.08 -1.41 -16.76
N GLU A 148 -0.46 -0.49 -17.55
CA GLU A 148 0.32 0.54 -18.25
C GLU A 148 1.07 1.45 -17.29
N LYS A 149 0.43 1.90 -16.18
CA LYS A 149 1.12 2.66 -15.13
C LYS A 149 2.21 1.83 -14.44
N ARG A 150 1.98 0.53 -14.23
CA ARG A 150 2.98 -0.38 -13.65
C ARG A 150 4.16 -0.62 -14.59
N MET A 151 3.92 -0.74 -15.90
CA MET A 151 4.97 -0.84 -16.92
C MET A 151 5.75 0.47 -17.06
N LYS A 152 5.07 1.62 -17.04
CA LYS A 152 5.72 2.95 -17.09
C LYS A 152 6.54 3.25 -15.84
N ASN A 153 6.11 2.77 -14.67
CA ASN A 153 6.83 2.93 -13.40
C ASN A 153 7.80 1.76 -13.09
N GLY A 154 7.77 0.70 -13.89
CA GLY A 154 8.50 -0.56 -13.67
C GLY A 154 9.73 -0.78 -14.54
N LEU A 155 10.01 0.09 -15.53
CA LEU A 155 11.30 0.10 -16.25
C LEU A 155 12.21 1.23 -15.76
N LYS A 156 12.74 1.12 -14.53
CA LYS A 156 14.00 1.78 -14.13
C LYS A 156 14.91 0.91 -13.27
N THR A 157 14.70 -0.40 -13.31
CA THR A 157 15.55 -1.44 -12.73
C THR A 157 15.24 -2.64 -13.61
N GLU A 158 16.05 -3.06 -14.57
CA GLU A 158 17.50 -3.21 -14.60
C GLU A 158 17.97 -3.11 -16.06
N GLU A 159 19.08 -2.42 -16.33
CA GLU A 159 19.99 -2.75 -17.44
C GLU A 159 21.24 -1.85 -17.36
N LYS A 160 22.22 -2.29 -16.55
CA LYS A 160 23.64 -2.07 -16.82
C LYS A 160 24.43 -3.26 -16.27
N THR A 161 24.19 -4.45 -16.81
CA THR A 161 25.24 -5.47 -16.91
C THR A 161 25.79 -5.42 -18.33
N ASN A 162 27.08 -5.07 -18.40
CA ASN A 162 28.09 -5.37 -19.43
C ASN A 162 27.68 -5.41 -20.91
N GLU A 163 28.39 -4.65 -21.75
CA GLU A 163 29.47 -5.21 -22.56
C GLU A 163 30.18 -4.18 -23.48
N LYS A 164 31.48 -4.46 -23.72
CA LYS A 164 32.41 -4.03 -24.81
C LYS A 164 33.11 -2.67 -24.64
N GLY A 165 34.43 -2.54 -24.77
CA GLY A 165 35.58 -3.44 -25.01
C GLY A 165 36.83 -2.56 -24.82
N GLY A 166 37.95 -3.04 -24.28
CA GLY A 166 38.99 -3.79 -24.99
C GLY A 166 40.21 -2.88 -25.21
N GLY A 167 41.39 -3.26 -24.70
CA GLY A 167 42.63 -2.50 -24.95
C GLY A 167 43.75 -2.65 -23.92
N ASN A 168 44.40 -3.82 -23.95
CA ASN A 168 45.79 -4.23 -23.64
C ASN A 168 46.85 -3.30 -23.00
N HIS A 169 47.87 -3.99 -22.42
CA HIS A 169 49.18 -3.60 -21.84
C HIS A 169 49.20 -3.42 -20.31
N GLY A 170 50.06 -4.06 -19.51
CA GLY A 170 51.19 -4.96 -19.73
C GLY A 170 52.10 -4.93 -18.48
N CYS A 171 52.81 -6.04 -18.21
CA CYS A 171 53.89 -6.26 -17.21
C CYS A 171 53.53 -6.10 -15.70
N PHE A 172 53.62 -7.13 -14.85
CA PHE A 172 54.81 -7.91 -14.42
C PHE A 172 55.90 -7.02 -13.81
N MET A 173 55.97 -6.94 -12.48
CA MET A 173 57.14 -7.35 -11.67
C MET A 173 56.89 -7.16 -10.17
N ASP A 174 57.34 -8.17 -9.41
CA ASP A 174 57.66 -8.16 -7.98
C ASP A 174 58.90 -7.28 -7.67
N GLN A 175 59.15 -7.08 -6.36
CA GLN A 175 60.26 -6.39 -5.67
C GLN A 175 59.95 -4.93 -5.27
N ASP A 176 60.12 -4.48 -4.01
CA ASP A 176 60.93 -4.92 -2.86
C ASP A 176 60.15 -4.88 -1.53
#